data_AF-A0A526ZGE8-F1
#
_entry.id   AF-A0A526ZGE8-F1
#
_cell.length_a   1.000
_cell.length_b   1.000
_cell.length_c   1.000
_cell.angle_alpha   90.00
_cell.angle_beta   90.00
_cell.angle_gamma   90.00
#
_symmetry.space_group_name_H-M   'P 1'
#
loop_
_entity.id
_entity.type
_entity.pdbx_description
1 polymer ?
#
loop_
_entity_poly.entity_id
_entity_poly.type
_entity_poly.pdbx_seq_one_letter_code
_entity_poly.pdbx_strand_id
1 'polypeptide(L)'
;MIQKNWQELIKPNKIEFSSKKKTLTTLVAEPLERGFGLTLGNALRRVLLSSLRGAAVTAVQIDGVLHEFSSIAGVREDVTDIVLNIKEIAIRMEGDGPKRMVVRKQGPGAVLAGDIQTVGDVEILNPDHVICTLDEGAEIRMEFTVDTGKGYVPADRNRAEDAPIGLIPVDSLYS
;
A
#
# COMPACT_ATOMS: atom_id res chain seq x y z
N MET A 1 -7.11 17.96 56.16
CA MET A 1 -6.90 16.66 55.48
C MET A 1 -6.79 16.95 53.99
N ILE A 2 -5.58 17.10 53.46
CA ILE A 2 -5.36 17.29 52.02
C ILE A 2 -5.16 15.87 51.47
N GLN A 3 -6.21 15.28 50.90
CA GLN A 3 -6.04 14.07 50.09
C GLN A 3 -5.10 14.46 48.94
N LYS A 4 -3.88 13.91 48.96
CA LYS A 4 -2.94 14.07 47.86
C LYS A 4 -3.57 13.42 46.63
N ASN A 5 -3.80 14.19 45.56
CA ASN A 5 -4.21 13.74 44.21
C ASN A 5 -3.15 12.84 43.53
N TRP A 6 -2.46 11.98 44.27
CA TRP A 6 -1.37 11.13 43.79
C TRP A 6 -1.78 9.66 43.65
N GLN A 7 -3.03 9.31 43.97
CA GLN A 7 -3.51 7.92 43.90
C GLN A 7 -4.17 7.57 42.57
N GLU A 8 -4.68 8.55 41.82
CA GLU A 8 -5.39 8.29 40.57
C GLU A 8 -4.86 9.17 39.44
N LEU A 9 -4.42 8.48 38.37
CA LEU A 9 -3.93 9.12 37.16
C LEU A 9 -5.10 9.68 36.35
N ILE A 10 -5.00 10.91 35.84
CA ILE A 10 -6.00 11.44 34.90
C ILE A 10 -5.91 10.65 33.59
N LYS A 11 -6.92 9.82 33.34
CA LYS A 11 -7.07 9.08 32.08
C LYS A 11 -7.88 9.90 31.09
N PRO A 12 -7.49 9.92 29.80
CA PRO A 12 -8.28 10.58 28.77
C PRO A 12 -9.63 9.86 28.65
N ASN A 13 -10.73 10.61 28.79
CA ASN A 13 -12.08 10.09 28.68
C ASN A 13 -12.80 10.56 27.41
N LYS A 14 -12.21 11.51 26.68
CA LYS A 14 -12.72 12.05 25.45
C LYS A 14 -11.69 11.86 24.33
N ILE A 15 -12.08 11.12 23.30
CA ILE A 15 -11.30 10.91 22.09
C ILE A 15 -12.15 11.36 20.92
N GLU A 16 -11.73 12.41 20.24
CA GLU A 16 -12.40 12.94 19.05
C GLU A 16 -11.56 12.67 17.80
N PHE A 17 -12.25 12.25 16.74
CA PHE A 17 -11.65 12.06 15.42
C PHE A 17 -12.22 13.10 14.46
N SER A 18 -11.36 13.88 13.82
CA SER A 18 -11.71 14.84 12.78
C SER A 18 -10.98 14.48 11.49
N SER A 19 -11.72 13.96 10.51
CA SER A 19 -11.17 13.62 9.19
C SER A 19 -11.27 14.83 8.26
N LYS A 20 -10.12 15.32 7.78
CA LYS A 20 -10.04 16.45 6.83
C LYS A 20 -9.97 15.98 5.37
N LYS A 21 -9.40 14.79 5.13
CA LYS A 21 -9.28 14.13 3.81
C LYS A 21 -9.45 12.62 3.98
N LYS A 22 -9.63 11.87 2.88
CA LYS A 22 -9.66 10.40 2.90
C LYS A 22 -8.43 9.77 3.60
N THR A 23 -7.26 10.38 3.44
CA THR A 23 -5.98 9.88 3.97
C THR A 23 -5.46 10.67 5.17
N LEU A 24 -6.24 11.63 5.71
CA LEU A 24 -5.80 12.49 6.81
C LEU A 24 -6.89 12.63 7.88
N THR A 25 -6.58 12.10 9.06
CA THR A 25 -7.40 12.19 10.27
C THR A 25 -6.61 12.78 11.42
N THR A 26 -7.23 13.70 12.16
CA THR A 26 -6.71 14.25 13.41
C THR A 26 -7.42 13.59 14.59
N LEU A 27 -6.65 13.00 15.50
CA LEU A 27 -7.13 12.45 16.76
C LEU A 27 -6.80 13.44 17.89
N VAL A 28 -7.80 13.82 18.68
CA VAL A 28 -7.64 14.66 19.87
C VAL A 28 -8.06 13.85 21.09
N ALA A 29 -7.15 13.67 22.05
CA ALA A 29 -7.42 12.98 23.31
C ALA A 29 -7.24 13.93 24.49
N GLU A 30 -8.30 14.11 25.27
CA GLU A 30 -8.33 14.99 26.44
C GLU A 30 -9.19 14.42 27.58
N PRO A 31 -8.96 14.82 28.85
CA PRO A 31 -7.77 15.50 29.36
C PRO A 31 -6.60 14.53 29.56
N LEU A 32 -5.38 15.05 29.55
CA LEU A 32 -4.16 14.31 29.89
C LEU A 32 -3.40 15.01 31.02
N GLU A 33 -2.74 14.23 31.87
CA GLU A 33 -1.81 14.81 32.84
C GLU A 33 -0.67 15.57 32.15
N ARG A 34 -0.15 16.58 32.85
CA ARG A 34 0.98 17.37 32.35
C ARG A 34 2.17 16.44 32.06
N GLY A 35 2.68 16.49 30.83
CA GLY A 35 3.78 15.65 30.36
C GLY A 35 3.36 14.32 29.72
N PHE A 36 2.13 13.84 29.96
CA PHE A 36 1.65 12.60 29.35
C PHE A 36 1.36 12.74 27.86
N GLY A 37 0.98 13.93 27.39
CA GLY A 37 0.79 14.21 25.97
C GLY A 37 2.00 13.86 25.10
N LEU A 38 3.21 14.26 25.53
CA LEU A 38 4.45 13.95 24.81
C LEU A 38 4.79 12.45 24.89
N THR A 39 4.61 11.86 26.06
CA THR A 39 4.91 10.43 26.30
C THR A 39 4.03 9.52 25.45
N LEU A 40 2.71 9.72 25.50
CA LEU A 40 1.73 8.97 24.71
C LEU A 40 1.85 9.29 23.22
N GLY A 41 2.00 10.56 22.85
CA GLY A 41 2.14 10.98 21.46
C GLY A 41 3.35 10.35 20.77
N ASN A 42 4.52 10.34 21.44
CA ASN A 42 5.72 9.69 20.91
C ASN A 42 5.57 8.18 20.81
N ALA A 43 4.97 7.53 21.81
CA ALA A 43 4.72 6.10 21.80
C ALA A 43 3.78 5.71 20.65
N LEU A 44 2.63 6.39 20.54
CA LEU A 44 1.66 6.16 19.46
C LEU A 44 2.27 6.42 18.09
N ARG A 45 3.01 7.52 17.90
CA ARG A 45 3.69 7.83 16.64
C ARG A 45 4.62 6.68 16.22
N ARG A 46 5.42 6.14 17.15
CA ARG A 46 6.33 5.03 16.85
C ARG A 46 5.58 3.76 16.46
N VAL A 47 4.52 3.41 17.18
CA VAL A 47 3.69 2.23 16.88
C VAL A 47 3.02 2.38 15.52
N LEU A 48 2.39 3.52 15.23
CA LEU A 48 1.72 3.80 13.97
C LEU A 48 2.68 3.78 12.77
N LEU A 49 3.92 4.26 12.93
CA LEU A 49 4.91 4.27 11.84
C LEU A 49 5.63 2.93 11.59
N SER A 50 5.45 1.93 12.45
CA SER A 50 6.27 0.70 12.39
C SER A 50 5.49 -0.61 12.44
N SER A 51 4.28 -0.59 13.01
CA SER A 51 3.58 -1.83 13.42
C SER A 51 2.25 -2.02 12.73
N LEU A 52 1.84 -1.08 11.87
CA LEU A 52 0.61 -1.22 11.08
C LEU A 52 0.76 -2.35 10.08
N ARG A 53 -0.28 -3.18 10.02
CA ARG A 53 -0.44 -4.17 8.96
C ARG A 53 -1.14 -3.49 7.79
N GLY A 54 -0.69 -3.83 6.59
CA GLY A 54 -1.36 -3.45 5.35
C GLY A 54 -1.06 -4.47 4.26
N ALA A 55 -1.58 -4.19 3.07
CA ALA A 55 -1.40 -5.02 1.89
C ALA A 55 -0.62 -4.24 0.83
N ALA A 56 0.29 -4.92 0.14
CA ALA A 56 1.11 -4.31 -0.90
C ALA A 56 1.37 -5.31 -2.02
N VAL A 57 1.64 -4.80 -3.22
CA VAL A 57 2.16 -5.62 -4.32
C VAL A 57 3.59 -6.04 -3.99
N THR A 58 3.87 -7.34 -4.05
CA THR A 58 5.18 -7.93 -3.79
C THR A 58 5.93 -8.28 -5.07
N ALA A 59 5.18 -8.60 -6.14
CA ALA A 59 5.73 -8.89 -7.46
C ALA A 59 4.73 -8.59 -8.57
N VAL A 60 5.25 -8.32 -9.76
CA VAL A 60 4.47 -8.21 -11.00
C VAL A 60 5.09 -9.08 -12.08
N GLN A 61 4.25 -9.69 -12.90
CA GLN A 61 4.64 -10.36 -14.13
C GLN A 61 3.88 -9.73 -15.29
N ILE A 62 4.61 -9.27 -16.30
CA ILE A 62 4.04 -8.60 -17.47
C ILE A 62 4.29 -9.49 -18.69
N ASP A 63 3.26 -9.73 -19.48
CA ASP A 63 3.38 -10.60 -20.65
C ASP A 63 4.39 -10.02 -21.66
N GLY A 64 5.35 -10.85 -22.09
CA GLY A 64 6.41 -10.43 -23.02
C GLY A 64 7.58 -9.67 -22.40
N VAL A 65 7.56 -9.40 -21.09
CA VAL A 65 8.62 -8.69 -20.37
C VAL A 65 9.44 -9.68 -19.54
N LEU A 66 10.77 -9.61 -19.68
CA LEU A 66 11.69 -10.50 -18.96
C LEU A 66 12.31 -9.84 -17.72
N HIS A 67 12.40 -8.51 -17.68
CA HIS A 67 13.03 -7.75 -16.61
C HIS A 67 12.53 -6.30 -16.57
N GLU A 68 12.81 -5.58 -15.49
CA GLU A 68 12.33 -4.22 -15.23
C GLU A 68 12.94 -3.11 -16.10
N PHE A 69 14.07 -3.36 -16.76
CA PHE A 69 14.78 -2.38 -17.60
C PHE A 69 14.37 -2.39 -19.08
N SER A 70 13.23 -2.98 -19.42
CA SER A 70 12.75 -3.04 -20.81
C SER A 70 11.65 -2.02 -21.08
N SER A 71 11.33 -1.84 -22.36
CA SER A 71 10.14 -1.14 -22.82
C SER A 71 9.13 -2.12 -23.41
N ILE A 72 7.87 -1.68 -23.51
CA ILE A 72 6.78 -2.44 -24.13
C ILE A 72 6.31 -1.65 -25.35
N ALA A 73 6.24 -2.30 -26.51
CA ALA A 73 5.79 -1.63 -27.73
C ALA A 73 4.33 -1.15 -27.59
N GLY A 74 4.09 0.13 -27.89
CA GLY A 74 2.75 0.74 -27.77
C GLY A 74 2.33 1.09 -26.35
N VAL A 75 3.26 1.05 -25.38
CA VAL A 75 3.06 1.59 -24.03
C VAL A 75 3.96 2.81 -23.87
N ARG A 76 3.41 3.89 -23.31
CA ARG A 76 4.11 5.17 -23.20
C ARG A 76 5.21 5.16 -22.14
N GLU A 77 4.95 4.52 -21.01
CA GLU A 77 5.86 4.36 -19.88
C GLU A 77 6.78 3.15 -20.09
N ASP A 78 8.02 3.22 -19.60
CA ASP A 78 8.88 2.03 -19.55
C ASP A 78 8.51 1.10 -18.37
N VAL A 79 9.07 -0.11 -18.33
CA VAL A 79 8.71 -1.06 -17.28
C VAL A 79 9.13 -0.56 -15.88
N THR A 80 10.18 0.25 -15.77
CA THR A 80 10.60 0.83 -14.49
C THR A 80 9.56 1.82 -13.97
N ASP A 81 9.08 2.71 -14.84
CA ASP A 81 8.00 3.64 -14.53
C ASP A 81 6.72 2.89 -14.13
N ILE A 82 6.37 1.82 -14.85
CA ILE A 82 5.22 0.96 -14.52
C ILE A 82 5.38 0.37 -13.12
N VAL A 83 6.56 -0.18 -12.79
CA VAL A 83 6.86 -0.73 -11.46
C VAL A 83 6.75 0.34 -10.37
N LEU A 84 7.20 1.58 -10.63
CA LEU A 84 7.04 2.70 -9.70
C LEU A 84 5.57 3.06 -9.50
N ASN A 85 4.78 3.14 -10.57
CA ASN A 85 3.35 3.41 -10.48
C ASN A 85 2.61 2.29 -9.72
N ILE A 86 3.03 1.03 -9.87
CA ILE A 86 2.46 -0.10 -9.13
C ILE A 86 2.69 0.03 -7.61
N LYS A 87 3.84 0.58 -7.17
CA LYS A 87 4.13 0.82 -5.74
C LYS A 87 3.15 1.80 -5.10
N GLU A 88 2.56 2.69 -5.89
CA GLU A 88 1.61 3.70 -5.41
C GLU A 88 0.15 3.18 -5.36
N ILE A 89 -0.11 1.94 -5.79
CA ILE A 89 -1.43 1.33 -5.67
C ILE A 89 -1.73 1.05 -4.19
N ALA A 90 -2.77 1.69 -3.67
CA ALA A 90 -3.23 1.52 -2.30
C ALA A 90 -4.22 0.35 -2.24
N ILE A 91 -3.85 -0.71 -1.54
CA ILE A 91 -4.62 -1.96 -1.49
C ILE A 91 -5.09 -2.21 -0.06
N ARG A 92 -6.36 -2.58 0.08
CA ARG A 92 -6.91 -3.22 1.28
C ARG A 92 -7.11 -4.70 0.96
N MET A 93 -6.62 -5.57 1.82
CA MET A 93 -6.84 -7.01 1.74
C MET A 93 -7.12 -7.53 3.14
N GLU A 94 -8.19 -8.30 3.27
CA GLU A 94 -8.45 -9.09 4.48
C GLU A 94 -7.90 -10.51 4.29
N GLY A 95 -7.58 -11.20 5.38
CA GLY A 95 -7.02 -12.55 5.32
C GLY A 95 -5.50 -12.63 5.11
N ASP A 96 -4.99 -13.86 5.22
CA ASP A 96 -3.56 -14.17 5.20
C ASP A 96 -3.15 -14.84 3.88
N GLY A 97 -1.91 -14.58 3.47
CA GLY A 97 -1.25 -15.24 2.35
C GLY A 97 -1.38 -14.49 1.01
N PRO A 98 -0.53 -14.85 0.04
CA PRO A 98 -0.45 -14.15 -1.22
C PRO A 98 -1.67 -14.41 -2.12
N LYS A 99 -2.17 -13.35 -2.75
CA LYS A 99 -3.27 -13.39 -3.73
C LYS A 99 -2.80 -12.85 -5.07
N ARG A 100 -3.35 -13.40 -6.14
CA ARG A 100 -3.06 -12.97 -7.52
C ARG A 100 -4.20 -12.12 -8.06
N MET A 101 -3.84 -11.00 -8.68
CA MET A 101 -4.77 -10.12 -9.39
C MET A 101 -4.29 -9.95 -10.82
N VAL A 102 -5.19 -9.64 -11.74
CA VAL A 102 -4.85 -9.51 -13.16
C VAL A 102 -5.47 -8.24 -13.73
N VAL A 103 -4.72 -7.52 -14.55
CA VAL A 103 -5.28 -6.48 -15.42
C VAL A 103 -5.04 -6.88 -16.87
N ARG A 104 -6.06 -6.66 -17.70
CA ARG A 104 -6.01 -6.83 -19.15
C ARG A 104 -6.69 -5.62 -19.77
N LYS A 105 -5.99 -4.92 -20.66
CA LYS A 105 -6.55 -3.76 -21.36
C LYS A 105 -5.98 -3.68 -22.77
N GLN A 106 -6.83 -3.32 -23.72
CA GLN A 106 -6.51 -3.21 -25.13
C GLN A 106 -7.06 -1.89 -25.68
N GLY A 107 -6.33 -1.30 -26.62
CA GLY A 107 -6.69 -0.06 -27.28
C GLY A 107 -6.19 1.17 -26.54
N PRO A 108 -6.33 2.35 -27.16
CA PRO A 108 -5.71 3.57 -26.67
C PRO A 108 -6.35 4.04 -25.35
N GLY A 109 -5.51 4.45 -24.40
CA GLY A 109 -5.96 5.05 -23.14
C GLY A 109 -5.16 4.64 -21.90
N ALA A 110 -5.48 5.28 -20.77
CA ALA A 110 -4.85 4.98 -19.49
C ALA A 110 -5.35 3.66 -18.91
N VAL A 111 -4.44 2.82 -18.43
CA VAL A 111 -4.69 1.66 -17.58
C VAL A 111 -4.69 2.14 -16.15
N LEU A 112 -5.85 2.04 -15.50
CA LEU A 112 -6.07 2.52 -14.14
C LEU A 112 -5.99 1.36 -13.15
N ALA A 113 -5.67 1.65 -11.89
CA ALA A 113 -5.71 0.66 -10.82
C ALA A 113 -7.12 0.07 -10.62
N GLY A 114 -8.17 0.84 -10.93
CA GLY A 114 -9.55 0.36 -10.95
C GLY A 114 -9.86 -0.67 -12.05
N ASP A 115 -9.02 -0.80 -13.08
CA ASP A 115 -9.18 -1.82 -14.13
C ASP A 115 -8.68 -3.20 -13.68
N ILE A 116 -8.01 -3.29 -12.52
CA ILE A 116 -7.48 -4.53 -11.97
C ILE A 116 -8.65 -5.44 -11.55
N GLN A 117 -8.66 -6.66 -12.06
CA GLN A 117 -9.55 -7.72 -11.63
C GLN A 117 -9.03 -8.27 -10.30
N THR A 118 -9.67 -7.85 -9.21
CA THR A 118 -9.36 -8.32 -7.87
C THR A 118 -10.05 -9.65 -7.57
N VAL A 119 -9.59 -10.33 -6.52
CA VAL A 119 -10.14 -11.61 -6.08
C VAL A 119 -10.47 -11.56 -4.60
N GLY A 120 -11.58 -12.19 -4.21
CA GLY A 120 -11.99 -12.32 -2.81
C GLY A 120 -12.23 -10.98 -2.12
N ASP A 121 -11.42 -10.68 -1.13
CA ASP A 121 -11.48 -9.54 -0.21
C ASP A 121 -10.44 -8.45 -0.52
N VAL A 122 -9.86 -8.48 -1.73
CA VAL A 122 -8.91 -7.46 -2.18
C VAL A 122 -9.65 -6.28 -2.81
N GLU A 123 -9.32 -5.09 -2.34
CA GLU A 123 -9.93 -3.83 -2.75
C GLU A 123 -8.86 -2.78 -3.07
N ILE A 124 -9.05 -2.11 -4.20
CA ILE A 124 -8.23 -0.97 -4.62
C ILE A 124 -8.82 0.32 -4.04
N LEU A 125 -8.04 1.03 -3.23
CA LEU A 125 -8.48 2.24 -2.52
C LEU A 125 -8.33 3.52 -3.36
N ASN A 126 -7.46 3.50 -4.37
CA ASN A 126 -7.21 4.58 -5.33
C ASN A 126 -7.49 4.13 -6.78
N PRO A 127 -8.75 3.88 -7.16
CA PRO A 127 -9.09 3.31 -8.47
C PRO A 127 -8.68 4.21 -9.66
N ASP A 128 -8.58 5.52 -9.45
CA ASP A 128 -8.22 6.49 -10.50
C ASP A 128 -6.70 6.57 -10.74
N HIS A 129 -5.89 5.81 -10.01
CA HIS A 129 -4.43 5.81 -10.15
C HIS A 129 -4.00 5.23 -11.49
N VAL A 130 -3.16 5.96 -12.24
CA VAL A 130 -2.68 5.53 -13.55
C VAL A 130 -1.48 4.61 -13.39
N ILE A 131 -1.54 3.42 -13.99
CA ILE A 131 -0.43 2.47 -14.05
C ILE A 131 0.43 2.74 -15.28
N CYS A 132 -0.22 2.84 -16.45
CA CYS A 132 0.43 3.14 -17.72
C CYS A 132 -0.60 3.64 -18.75
N THR A 133 -0.13 4.04 -19.92
CA THR A 133 -0.93 4.55 -21.03
C THR A 133 -0.62 3.75 -22.30
N LEU A 134 -1.68 3.25 -22.94
CA LEU A 134 -1.60 2.47 -24.18
C LEU A 134 -1.86 3.35 -25.40
N ASP A 135 -1.13 3.05 -26.48
CA ASP A 135 -1.37 3.60 -27.82
C ASP A 135 -2.43 2.78 -28.59
N GLU A 136 -2.78 3.25 -29.78
CA GLU A 136 -3.74 2.56 -30.65
C GLU A 136 -3.22 1.18 -31.08
N GLY A 137 -4.05 0.14 -30.89
CA GLY A 137 -3.69 -1.24 -31.22
C GLY A 137 -2.78 -1.94 -30.21
N ALA A 138 -2.37 -1.26 -29.13
CA ALA A 138 -1.60 -1.88 -28.04
C ALA A 138 -2.49 -2.71 -27.11
N GLU A 139 -1.91 -3.74 -26.51
CA GLU A 139 -2.52 -4.57 -25.47
C GLU A 139 -1.51 -4.78 -24.35
N ILE A 140 -1.99 -4.76 -23.10
CA ILE A 140 -1.19 -5.15 -21.95
C ILE A 140 -1.94 -6.13 -21.09
N ARG A 141 -1.20 -7.13 -20.59
CA ARG A 141 -1.64 -8.03 -19.54
C ARG A 141 -0.57 -8.08 -18.46
N MET A 142 -0.98 -7.80 -17.23
CA MET A 142 -0.12 -7.89 -16.04
C MET A 142 -0.80 -8.73 -14.97
N GLU A 143 0.01 -9.53 -14.28
CA GLU A 143 -0.39 -10.30 -13.11
C GLU A 143 0.37 -9.77 -11.90
N PHE A 144 -0.37 -9.43 -10.85
CA PHE A 144 0.17 -8.89 -9.60
C PHE A 144 0.08 -9.95 -8.52
N THR A 145 1.14 -10.08 -7.73
CA THR A 145 1.10 -10.80 -6.46
C THR A 145 0.99 -9.77 -5.34
N VAL A 146 -0.05 -9.90 -4.52
CA VAL A 146 -0.30 -9.05 -3.34
C VAL A 146 -0.19 -9.91 -2.11
N ASP A 147 0.44 -9.38 -1.07
CA ASP A 147 0.47 -10.04 0.24
C ASP A 147 0.17 -9.03 1.35
N THR A 148 -0.11 -9.53 2.56
CA THR A 148 -0.14 -8.71 3.77
C THR A 148 1.19 -8.75 4.49
N GLY A 149 1.54 -7.65 5.15
CA GLY A 149 2.80 -7.53 5.84
C GLY A 149 2.82 -6.37 6.82
N LYS A 150 4.02 -6.01 7.26
CA LYS A 150 4.26 -4.86 8.15
C LYS A 150 5.50 -4.12 7.72
N GLY A 151 5.45 -2.80 7.80
CA GLY A 151 6.59 -1.93 7.48
C GLY A 151 6.98 -1.99 6.00
N TYR A 152 8.27 -2.00 5.74
CA TYR A 152 8.85 -2.00 4.40
C TYR A 152 9.65 -3.27 4.15
N VAL A 153 9.43 -3.90 3.00
CA VAL A 153 10.21 -5.04 2.52
C VAL A 153 10.79 -4.70 1.15
N PRO A 154 12.13 -4.70 0.98
CA PRO A 154 12.75 -4.40 -0.29
C PRO A 154 12.52 -5.52 -1.31
N ALA A 155 12.50 -5.16 -2.60
CA ALA A 155 12.24 -6.08 -3.71
C ALA A 155 13.11 -7.37 -3.66
N ASP A 156 14.39 -7.27 -3.32
CA ASP A 156 15.31 -8.42 -3.23
C ASP A 156 14.82 -9.51 -2.27
N ARG A 157 14.05 -9.16 -1.23
CA ARG A 157 13.48 -10.11 -0.26
C ARG A 157 12.17 -10.73 -0.73
N ASN A 158 11.52 -10.16 -1.72
CA ASN A 158 10.29 -10.68 -2.33
C ASN A 158 10.58 -11.69 -3.44
N ARG A 159 11.83 -11.78 -3.91
CA ARG A 159 12.25 -12.76 -4.91
C ARG A 159 12.51 -14.11 -4.25
N ALA A 160 11.69 -15.10 -4.56
CA ALA A 160 11.96 -16.50 -4.21
C ALA A 160 13.18 -17.04 -5.00
N GLU A 161 13.92 -17.99 -4.45
CA GLU A 161 15.09 -18.61 -5.11
C GLU A 161 14.71 -19.30 -6.43
N ASP A 162 13.46 -19.77 -6.55
CA ASP A 162 12.89 -20.44 -7.70
C ASP A 162 11.94 -19.54 -8.53
N ALA A 163 12.09 -18.22 -8.42
CA ALA A 163 11.25 -17.26 -9.13
C ALA A 163 11.26 -17.52 -10.66
N PRO A 164 10.08 -17.56 -11.30
CA PRO A 164 10.00 -17.77 -12.73
C PRO A 164 10.59 -16.58 -13.49
N ILE A 165 11.04 -16.84 -14.72
CA ILE A 165 11.53 -15.79 -15.63
C ILE A 165 10.38 -14.79 -15.89
N GLY A 166 10.71 -13.49 -15.85
CA GLY A 166 9.75 -12.40 -16.01
C GLY A 166 9.02 -11.99 -14.73
N LEU A 167 9.28 -12.64 -13.59
CA LEU A 167 8.81 -12.14 -12.30
C LEU A 167 9.68 -10.96 -11.86
N ILE A 168 9.06 -9.78 -11.83
CA ILE A 168 9.68 -8.54 -11.36
C ILE A 168 9.29 -8.33 -9.91
N PRO A 169 10.21 -8.46 -8.95
CA PRO A 169 9.91 -8.16 -7.56
C PRO A 169 9.71 -6.67 -7.37
N VAL A 170 8.78 -6.30 -6.49
CA VAL A 170 8.43 -4.91 -6.20
C VAL A 170 8.71 -4.63 -4.73
N ASP A 171 9.22 -3.45 -4.42
CA ASP A 171 9.32 -2.99 -3.04
C ASP A 171 7.93 -2.91 -2.39
N SER A 172 7.74 -3.58 -1.26
CA SER A 172 6.46 -3.64 -0.58
C SER A 172 6.39 -2.64 0.56
N LEU A 173 5.53 -1.64 0.40
CA LEU A 173 5.18 -0.66 1.43
C LEU A 173 3.86 -1.07 2.09
N TYR A 174 3.93 -1.77 3.22
CA TYR A 174 2.74 -2.24 3.94
C TYR A 174 2.14 -1.21 4.91
N SER A 175 2.86 -0.13 5.21
CA SER A 175 2.49 0.88 6.21
C SER A 175 2.67 2.29 5.71
#